data_AF-A0A0B4FTY1-F1
#
_entry.id   AF-A0A0B4FTY1-F1
#
_cell.length_a   1.000
_cell.length_b   1.000
_cell.length_c   1.000
_cell.angle_alpha   90.00
_cell.angle_beta   90.00
_cell.angle_gamma   90.00
#
_symmetry.space_group_name_H-M   'P 1'
#
loop_
_entity.id
_entity.type
_entity.pdbx_description
1 polymer ?
#
loop_
_entity_poly.entity_id
_entity_poly.type
_entity_poly.pdbx_seq_one_letter_code
_entity_poly.pdbx_strand_id
1 'polypeptide(L)'
;MKYSFIVAATGFALSLAAELQPWKSGPGGTEEECKKLSLQKARECFDSHEARPATEPKLPWQDGEWKANPRQFKLCNDTHSNPNFKFRPILEQFCGTEIYCNLFDQDKTRVDGLFKSTKHCLDSHEAAP
;
A
#
# COMPACT_ATOMS: atom_id res chain seq x y z
N MET A 1 28.72 -46.17 15.93
CA MET A 1 27.53 -46.50 15.12
C MET A 1 26.33 -46.00 15.92
N LYS A 2 25.97 -44.71 15.84
CA LYS A 2 24.99 -44.10 14.93
C LYS A 2 23.62 -44.78 15.04
N TYR A 3 22.68 -44.16 15.77
CA TYR A 3 21.30 -43.93 15.34
C TYR A 3 20.69 -42.78 16.15
N SER A 4 20.22 -41.77 15.41
CA SER A 4 19.56 -40.56 15.87
C SER A 4 18.07 -40.79 16.02
N PHE A 5 17.47 -40.32 17.11
CA PHE A 5 16.11 -39.78 17.14
C PHE A 5 16.06 -38.70 18.23
N ILE A 6 16.08 -37.44 17.82
CA ILE A 6 15.73 -36.33 18.72
C ILE A 6 14.34 -35.87 18.29
N VAL A 7 13.34 -36.26 19.09
CA VAL A 7 12.07 -35.57 19.17
C VAL A 7 12.12 -34.81 20.49
N ALA A 8 12.24 -33.49 20.44
CA ALA A 8 11.93 -32.64 21.58
C ALA A 8 11.40 -31.31 21.07
N ALA A 9 10.12 -31.10 21.36
CA ALA A 9 9.33 -29.92 21.07
C ALA A 9 10.02 -28.64 21.55
N THR A 10 10.11 -27.64 20.67
CA THR A 10 10.29 -26.24 21.08
C THR A 10 9.54 -25.32 20.11
N GLY A 11 8.50 -24.67 20.62
CA GLY A 11 8.14 -23.31 20.22
C GLY A 11 7.35 -23.12 18.93
N PHE A 12 6.10 -23.59 18.87
CA PHE A 12 5.09 -22.81 18.14
C PHE A 12 4.66 -21.66 19.06
N ALA A 13 5.50 -20.62 19.10
CA ALA A 13 5.17 -19.39 19.79
C ALA A 13 4.04 -18.68 19.04
N LEU A 14 3.02 -18.27 19.80
CA LEU A 14 1.98 -17.32 19.39
C LEU A 14 2.59 -16.07 18.76
N SER A 15 1.98 -15.59 17.66
CA SER A 15 1.82 -14.17 17.26
C SER A 15 1.27 -14.20 15.82
N LEU A 16 0.00 -13.93 15.51
CA LEU A 16 -0.63 -12.61 15.58
C LEU A 16 0.33 -11.42 15.39
N ALA A 17 1.33 -11.57 14.52
CA ALA A 17 1.77 -10.44 13.72
C ALA A 17 0.86 -10.45 12.50
N ALA A 18 0.05 -9.40 12.30
CA ALA A 18 -0.24 -9.02 10.93
C ALA A 18 1.13 -8.75 10.32
N GLU A 19 1.71 -9.73 9.62
CA GLU A 19 2.95 -9.57 8.88
C GLU A 19 2.69 -8.42 7.91
N LEU A 20 3.20 -7.24 8.28
CA LEU A 20 3.34 -6.13 7.36
C LEU A 20 4.01 -6.74 6.14
N GLN A 21 3.29 -6.76 5.03
CA GLN A 21 3.80 -7.35 3.79
C GLN A 21 5.19 -6.77 3.55
N PRO A 22 6.21 -7.57 3.21
CA PRO A 22 7.60 -7.08 3.14
C PRO A 22 7.75 -5.79 2.31
N TRP A 23 6.94 -5.63 1.26
CA TRP A 23 6.93 -4.44 0.40
C TRP A 23 6.19 -3.21 0.97
N LYS A 24 5.48 -3.35 2.10
CA LYS A 24 4.92 -2.22 2.88
C LYS A 24 5.95 -1.60 3.84
N SER A 25 7.09 -2.25 4.04
CA SER A 25 8.18 -1.80 4.90
C SER A 25 9.53 -2.07 4.24
N GLY A 26 10.13 -1.04 3.64
CA GLY A 26 11.46 -1.13 3.02
C GLY A 26 12.54 -0.47 3.89
N PRO A 27 13.77 -0.29 3.37
CA PRO A 27 14.82 0.50 4.03
C PRO A 27 14.41 1.94 4.37
N GLY A 28 13.27 2.42 3.87
CA GLY A 28 12.63 3.68 4.25
C GLY A 28 11.88 3.69 5.58
N GLY A 29 11.53 2.55 6.16
CA GLY A 29 10.66 2.44 7.34
C GLY A 29 9.23 1.99 7.00
N THR A 30 8.32 2.08 7.98
CA THR A 30 6.89 1.75 7.81
C THR A 30 6.09 2.92 7.24
N GLU A 31 4.89 2.64 6.73
CA GLU A 31 3.93 3.65 6.28
C GLU A 31 3.71 4.76 7.32
N GLU A 32 3.54 4.38 8.59
CA GLU A 32 3.33 5.30 9.72
C GLU A 32 4.55 6.16 10.01
N GLU A 33 5.76 5.63 9.76
CA GLU A 33 7.00 6.37 9.90
C GLU A 33 7.16 7.39 8.78
N CYS A 34 6.94 6.97 7.52
CA CYS A 34 6.98 7.88 6.38
C CYS A 34 5.98 9.04 6.53
N LYS A 35 4.77 8.77 7.04
CA LYS A 35 3.73 9.78 7.26
C LYS A 35 4.04 10.80 8.36
N LYS A 36 4.99 10.52 9.26
CA LYS A 36 5.42 11.51 10.28
C LYS A 36 6.40 12.55 9.73
N LEU A 37 6.92 12.34 8.52
CA LEU A 37 7.95 13.20 7.92
C LEU A 37 7.36 14.46 7.27
N SER A 38 8.25 15.42 6.95
CA SER A 38 7.89 16.53 6.06
C SER A 38 7.53 16.00 4.66
N LEU A 39 6.77 16.76 3.87
CA LEU A 39 6.24 16.28 2.59
C LEU A 39 7.33 15.73 1.65
N GLN A 40 8.47 16.43 1.55
CA GLN A 40 9.61 15.98 0.77
C GLN A 40 10.19 14.67 1.31
N LYS A 41 10.47 14.60 2.60
CA LYS A 41 11.04 13.42 3.26
C LYS A 41 10.09 12.21 3.23
N ALA A 42 8.78 12.45 3.31
CA ALA A 42 7.78 11.40 3.16
C ALA A 42 7.82 10.80 1.75
N ARG A 43 7.98 11.62 0.71
CA ARG A 43 8.12 11.15 -0.67
C ARG A 43 9.38 10.32 -0.85
N GLU A 44 10.52 10.81 -0.35
CA GLU A 44 11.80 10.07 -0.34
C GLU A 44 11.67 8.72 0.40
N CYS A 45 10.96 8.71 1.53
CA CYS A 45 10.68 7.50 2.31
C CYS A 45 9.89 6.47 1.50
N PHE A 46 8.75 6.85 0.90
CA PHE A 46 7.96 5.96 0.06
C PHE A 46 8.70 5.50 -1.22
N ASP A 47 9.58 6.34 -1.77
CA ASP A 47 10.39 5.95 -2.93
C ASP A 47 11.38 4.83 -2.61
N SER A 48 11.76 4.67 -1.34
CA SER A 48 12.66 3.61 -0.86
C SER A 48 11.96 2.32 -0.41
N HIS A 49 10.62 2.25 -0.41
CA HIS A 49 9.90 0.99 -0.19
C HIS A 49 10.30 -0.07 -1.21
N GLU A 50 10.17 -1.36 -0.91
CA GLU A 50 10.24 -2.36 -1.98
C GLU A 50 8.93 -2.34 -2.77
N ALA A 51 9.01 -2.53 -4.09
CA ALA A 51 7.79 -2.64 -4.90
C ALA A 51 7.12 -3.99 -4.61
N ARG A 52 5.79 -4.05 -4.63
CA ARG A 52 5.11 -5.35 -4.75
C ARG A 52 5.69 -6.13 -5.96
N PRO A 53 6.15 -7.37 -5.79
CA PRO A 53 6.68 -8.15 -6.91
C PRO A 53 5.61 -8.44 -7.97
N ALA A 54 5.99 -8.40 -9.25
CA ALA A 54 5.10 -8.79 -10.35
C ALA A 54 4.74 -10.30 -10.36
N THR A 55 5.45 -11.10 -9.55
CA THR A 55 5.16 -12.52 -9.34
C THR A 55 3.97 -12.75 -8.41
N GLU A 56 3.55 -11.74 -7.65
CA GLU A 56 2.36 -11.82 -6.82
C GLU A 56 1.10 -11.93 -7.69
N PRO A 57 0.05 -12.63 -7.23
CA PRO A 57 -1.23 -12.66 -7.92
C PRO A 57 -1.76 -11.24 -8.17
N LYS A 58 -2.49 -11.05 -9.27
CA LYS A 58 -3.14 -9.76 -9.53
C LYS A 58 -4.18 -9.45 -8.46
N LEU A 59 -4.30 -8.17 -8.10
CA LEU A 59 -5.38 -7.67 -7.25
C LEU A 59 -6.67 -7.53 -8.07
N PRO A 60 -7.83 -7.81 -7.48
CA PRO A 60 -9.10 -7.56 -8.15
C PRO A 60 -9.28 -6.07 -8.42
N TRP A 61 -9.88 -5.73 -9.55
CA TRP A 61 -10.26 -4.34 -9.84
C TRP A 61 -11.35 -3.87 -8.89
N GLN A 62 -11.18 -2.67 -8.33
CA GLN A 62 -12.17 -2.02 -7.46
C GLN A 62 -12.70 -0.77 -8.13
N ASP A 63 -14.02 -0.68 -8.31
CA ASP A 63 -14.66 0.55 -8.79
C ASP A 63 -14.75 1.65 -7.72
N GLY A 64 -14.62 1.26 -6.45
CA GLY A 64 -14.76 2.11 -5.29
C GLY A 64 -16.20 2.50 -4.96
N GLU A 65 -16.48 2.73 -3.68
CA GLU A 65 -17.79 3.19 -3.20
C GLU A 65 -18.15 4.62 -3.67
N TRP A 66 -17.17 5.43 -4.06
CA TRP A 66 -17.38 6.82 -4.45
C TRP A 66 -18.32 7.00 -5.64
N LYS A 67 -18.39 6.03 -6.58
CA LYS A 67 -19.32 6.09 -7.71
C LYS A 67 -20.78 6.07 -7.24
N ALA A 68 -21.07 5.30 -6.18
CA ALA A 68 -22.40 5.22 -5.59
C ALA A 68 -22.70 6.43 -4.67
N ASN A 69 -21.69 7.00 -4.01
CA ASN A 69 -21.87 8.14 -3.11
C ASN A 69 -20.76 9.20 -3.21
N PRO A 70 -20.73 10.00 -4.30
CA PRO A 70 -19.65 10.94 -4.56
C PRO A 70 -19.58 12.09 -3.54
N ARG A 71 -20.69 12.40 -2.85
CA ARG A 71 -20.70 13.42 -1.79
C ARG A 71 -20.01 12.94 -0.52
N GLN A 72 -20.22 11.67 -0.15
CA GLN A 72 -19.58 11.05 1.01
C GLN A 72 -18.07 10.89 0.78
N PHE A 73 -17.69 10.55 -0.45
CA PHE A 73 -16.30 10.32 -0.85
C PHE A 73 -15.72 11.47 -1.66
N LYS A 74 -16.03 12.72 -1.26
CA LYS A 74 -15.53 13.93 -1.93
C LYS A 74 -14.00 13.94 -2.10
N LEU A 75 -13.29 13.33 -1.15
CA LEU A 75 -11.83 13.20 -1.17
C LEU A 75 -11.28 12.48 -2.41
N CYS A 76 -12.05 11.55 -3.00
CA CYS A 76 -11.65 10.84 -4.22
C CYS A 76 -11.61 11.76 -5.44
N ASN A 77 -12.40 12.84 -5.44
CA ASN A 77 -12.46 13.84 -6.51
C ASN A 77 -11.59 15.08 -6.21
N ASP A 78 -11.12 15.22 -4.97
CA ASP A 78 -10.20 16.28 -4.57
C ASP A 78 -8.76 15.86 -4.96
N THR A 79 -8.44 15.96 -6.25
CA THR A 79 -7.06 15.83 -6.79
C THR A 79 -6.20 17.06 -6.50
N HIS A 80 -6.77 18.11 -5.90
CA HIS A 80 -6.03 19.30 -5.51
C HIS A 80 -5.11 19.02 -4.32
N SER A 81 -3.87 19.47 -4.44
CA SER A 81 -2.90 19.59 -3.35
C SER A 81 -3.42 20.60 -2.32
N ASN A 82 -4.40 20.25 -1.51
CA ASN A 82 -4.82 21.09 -0.41
C ASN A 82 -3.79 20.92 0.73
N PRO A 83 -3.03 21.96 1.08
CA PRO A 83 -2.03 21.88 2.15
C PRO A 83 -2.64 21.52 3.52
N ASN A 84 -3.96 21.69 3.69
CA ASN A 84 -4.70 21.28 4.89
C ASN A 84 -5.21 19.83 4.86
N PHE A 85 -5.20 19.14 3.71
CA PHE A 85 -5.52 17.70 3.61
C PHE A 85 -4.27 16.82 3.65
N LYS A 86 -3.20 17.34 4.26
CA LYS A 86 -2.01 16.58 4.60
C LYS A 86 -2.45 15.29 5.29
N PHE A 87 -2.13 14.14 4.66
CA PHE A 87 -2.34 12.80 5.19
C PHE A 87 -3.76 12.24 5.24
N ARG A 88 -4.71 12.68 4.39
CA ARG A 88 -5.93 11.87 4.18
C ARG A 88 -5.67 10.79 3.12
N PRO A 89 -5.48 9.52 3.52
CA PRO A 89 -5.14 8.47 2.59
C PRO A 89 -6.32 8.22 1.64
N ILE A 90 -5.99 8.04 0.37
CA ILE A 90 -6.91 7.48 -0.62
C ILE A 90 -6.82 5.97 -0.48
N LEU A 91 -7.93 5.37 -0.07
CA LEU A 91 -8.07 3.93 0.00
C LEU A 91 -8.79 3.45 -1.25
N GLU A 92 -8.23 2.44 -1.88
CA GLU A 92 -8.74 1.85 -3.10
C GLU A 92 -10.20 1.39 -2.96
N GLN A 93 -10.57 0.77 -1.84
CA GLN A 93 -11.95 0.34 -1.57
C GLN A 93 -12.99 1.48 -1.64
N PHE A 94 -12.57 2.71 -1.37
CA PHE A 94 -13.46 3.87 -1.39
C PHE A 94 -13.40 4.62 -2.71
N CYS A 95 -12.20 4.81 -3.27
CA CYS A 95 -12.00 5.64 -4.46
C CYS A 95 -11.81 4.87 -5.77
N GLY A 96 -11.65 3.56 -5.69
CA GLY A 96 -11.40 2.67 -6.81
C GLY A 96 -9.94 2.64 -7.25
N THR A 97 -9.61 1.58 -8.01
CA THR A 97 -8.27 1.27 -8.53
C THR A 97 -7.75 2.39 -9.43
N GLU A 98 -8.59 2.97 -10.29
CA GLU A 98 -8.18 4.05 -11.19
C GLU A 98 -7.64 5.26 -10.43
N ILE A 99 -8.40 5.77 -9.45
CA ILE A 99 -8.01 6.95 -8.67
C ILE A 99 -6.81 6.62 -7.78
N TYR A 100 -6.84 5.47 -7.11
CA TYR A 100 -5.76 5.03 -6.23
C TYR A 100 -4.43 4.87 -6.99
N CYS A 101 -4.43 4.18 -8.13
CA CYS A 101 -3.22 3.97 -8.93
C CYS A 101 -2.65 5.27 -9.50
N ASN A 102 -3.49 6.22 -9.91
CA ASN A 102 -3.04 7.52 -10.45
C ASN A 102 -2.25 8.35 -9.44
N LEU A 103 -2.41 8.11 -8.14
CA LEU A 103 -1.71 8.87 -7.09
C LEU A 103 -0.25 8.48 -6.93
N PHE A 104 0.18 7.31 -7.41
CA PHE A 104 1.58 6.92 -7.30
C PHE A 104 2.52 7.84 -8.07
N ASP A 105 2.09 8.43 -9.19
CA ASP A 105 2.90 9.42 -9.90
C ASP A 105 2.58 10.87 -9.47
N GLN A 106 1.35 11.13 -9.01
CA GLN A 106 0.88 12.46 -8.63
C GLN A 106 1.24 12.85 -7.17
N ASP A 107 0.84 12.03 -6.20
CA ASP A 107 0.98 12.30 -4.77
C ASP A 107 1.07 11.01 -3.94
N LYS A 108 2.28 10.45 -3.87
CA LYS A 108 2.60 9.25 -3.07
C LYS A 108 2.28 9.37 -1.59
N THR A 109 2.17 10.59 -1.05
CA THR A 109 1.90 10.82 0.37
C THR A 109 0.45 10.52 0.77
N ARG A 110 -0.42 10.29 -0.23
CA ARG A 110 -1.83 9.91 -0.05
C ARG A 110 -2.10 8.42 -0.24
N VAL A 111 -1.08 7.62 -0.56
CA VAL A 111 -1.19 6.17 -0.71
C VAL A 111 -0.21 5.48 0.25
N ASP A 112 -0.22 4.16 0.26
CA ASP A 112 0.53 3.30 1.18
C ASP A 112 1.92 2.89 0.67
N GLY A 113 2.32 3.37 -0.52
CA GLY A 113 3.63 3.07 -1.08
C GLY A 113 3.76 1.64 -1.64
N LEU A 114 2.66 0.90 -1.81
CA LEU A 114 2.66 -0.48 -2.34
C LEU A 114 3.26 -0.61 -3.74
N PHE A 115 3.13 0.43 -4.56
CA PHE A 115 3.54 0.44 -5.96
C PHE A 115 4.54 1.56 -6.26
N LYS A 116 5.33 1.41 -7.32
CA LYS A 116 6.35 2.40 -7.70
C LYS A 116 5.84 3.54 -8.57
N SER A 117 4.81 3.26 -9.35
CA SER A 117 4.22 4.18 -10.31
C SER A 117 2.78 3.79 -10.60
N THR A 118 2.05 4.65 -11.30
CA THR A 118 0.71 4.35 -11.77
C THR A 118 0.70 3.12 -12.67
N LYS A 119 1.67 3.00 -13.58
CA LYS A 119 1.79 1.81 -14.44
C LYS A 119 1.99 0.53 -13.63
N HIS A 120 2.88 0.54 -12.64
CA HIS A 120 3.14 -0.64 -11.82
C HIS A 120 1.90 -1.08 -11.04
N CYS A 121 1.15 -0.10 -10.51
CA CYS A 121 -0.12 -0.35 -9.85
C CYS A 121 -1.12 -1.01 -10.82
N LEU A 122 -1.38 -0.41 -11.98
CA LEU A 122 -2.35 -0.94 -12.96
C LEU A 122 -1.96 -2.33 -13.49
N ASP A 123 -0.67 -2.57 -13.76
CA ASP A 123 -0.20 -3.89 -14.24
C ASP A 123 -0.40 -4.99 -13.18
N SER A 124 -0.39 -4.62 -11.89
CA SER A 124 -0.61 -5.50 -10.74
C SER A 124 -2.10 -5.75 -10.43
N HIS A 125 -3.01 -5.11 -11.16
CA HIS A 125 -4.45 -5.36 -11.04
C HIS A 125 -4.96 -6.20 -12.21
N GLU A 126 -6.12 -6.83 -11.98
CA GLU A 126 -7.00 -7.31 -13.03
C GLU A 126 -7.42 -6.15 -13.95
N ALA A 127 -7.82 -6.49 -15.17
CA ALA A 127 -8.33 -5.47 -16.09
C ALA A 127 -9.63 -4.87 -15.55
N ALA A 128 -9.84 -3.58 -15.82
CA ALA A 128 -11.12 -2.94 -15.55
C ALA A 128 -12.27 -3.70 -16.27
N PRO A 129 -13.42 -3.91 -15.61
CA PRO A 129 -14.58 -4.57 -16.19
C PRO A 129 -15.26 -3.75 -17.29
#